data_AF-A0A6G2DDD2-F1
#
_entry.id   AF-A0A6G2DDD2-F1
#
_cell.length_a   1.000
_cell.length_b   1.000
_cell.length_c   1.000
_cell.angle_alpha   90.00
_cell.angle_beta   90.00
_cell.angle_gamma   90.00
#
_symmetry.space_group_name_H-M   'P 1'
#
loop_
_entity.id
_entity.type
_entity.pdbx_description
1 polymer ?
#
loop_
_entity_poly.entity_id
_entity_poly.type
_entity_poly.pdbx_seq_one_letter_code
_entity_poly.pdbx_strand_id
1 'polypeptide(L)' 'IHCIADSGVYGLLTKGNTRQYENNTWISAKGKLVNHYHKELKQNLPTLEIDSFTKVDKPENPYVYRAF' A
#
# COMPACT_ATOMS: atom_id res chain seq x y z
N ILE A 1 17.24 22.83 -9.45
CA ILE A 1 16.48 21.58 -9.68
C ILE A 1 16.10 21.06 -8.31
N HIS A 2 14.85 21.29 -7.91
CA HIS A 2 14.33 20.88 -6.60
C HIS A 2 13.85 19.43 -6.75
N CYS A 3 14.33 18.54 -5.89
CA CYS A 3 13.97 17.13 -5.92
C CYS A 3 12.45 17.00 -5.75
N ILE A 4 11.75 16.54 -6.79
CA ILE A 4 10.35 16.09 -6.67
C ILE A 4 10.43 14.69 -6.03
N ALA A 5 10.73 14.66 -4.74
CA ALA A 5 10.68 13.46 -3.91
C ALA A 5 9.66 13.60 -2.77
N ASP A 6 8.85 14.66 -2.76
CA ASP A 6 7.63 14.77 -1.95
C ASP A 6 6.42 14.14 -2.66
N SER A 7 6.65 13.13 -3.50
CA SER A 7 5.58 12.23 -3.94
C SER A 7 5.15 11.44 -2.71
N GLY A 8 4.23 12.04 -1.93
CA GLY A 8 3.68 11.48 -0.70
C GLY A 8 3.39 10.00 -0.90
N VAL A 9 4.24 9.16 -0.32
CA VAL A 9 4.03 7.72 -0.31
C VAL A 9 2.88 7.51 0.66
N TYR A 10 1.66 7.48 0.12
CA TYR A 10 0.49 7.11 0.90
C TYR A 10 0.58 5.61 1.15
N GLY A 11 0.88 5.23 2.39
CA GLY A 11 0.73 3.84 2.82
C GLY A 11 -0.74 3.44 2.79
N LEU A 12 -1.04 2.22 2.32
CA LEU A 12 -2.38 1.65 2.38
C LEU A 12 -2.49 0.75 3.62
N LEU A 13 -3.52 0.99 4.45
CA LEU A 13 -3.81 0.11 5.58
C LEU A 13 -4.32 -1.24 5.05
N THR A 14 -3.76 -2.34 5.53
CA THR A 14 -4.15 -3.70 5.13
C THR A 14 -4.56 -4.51 6.35
N LYS A 15 -5.51 -5.44 6.17
CA LYS A 15 -5.97 -6.37 7.20
C LYS A 15 -5.98 -7.79 6.65
N GLY A 16 -5.64 -8.76 7.50
CA GLY A 16 -5.61 -10.18 7.14
C GLY A 16 -4.29 -10.64 6.53
N ASN A 17 -3.25 -9.79 6.50
CA ASN A 17 -1.93 -10.25 6.09
C ASN A 17 -1.32 -11.18 7.14
N THR A 18 -1.04 -12.41 6.75
CA THR A 18 -0.39 -13.44 7.58
C THR A 18 1.10 -13.59 7.25
N ARG A 19 1.59 -12.91 6.21
CA ARG A 19 2.96 -13.03 5.70
C ARG A 19 3.76 -11.75 5.94
N GLN A 20 4.96 -11.92 6.47
CA GLN A 20 5.97 -10.87 6.51
C GLN A 20 6.86 -10.97 5.27
N TYR A 21 7.31 -9.83 4.79
CA TYR A 21 8.20 -9.72 3.64
C TYR A 21 9.44 -8.94 4.03
N GLU A 22 10.58 -9.35 3.50
CA GLU A 22 11.81 -8.59 3.60
C GLU A 22 11.66 -7.23 2.90
N ASN A 23 12.47 -6.27 3.35
CA ASN A 23 12.54 -4.96 2.72
C ASN A 23 12.86 -5.09 1.21
N ASN A 24 12.32 -4.16 0.41
CA ASN A 24 12.46 -4.15 -1.06
C ASN A 24 11.81 -5.35 -1.79
N THR A 25 10.82 -5.99 -1.17
CA THR A 25 10.01 -7.02 -1.84
C THR A 25 8.82 -6.41 -2.57
N TRP A 26 8.66 -6.77 -3.85
CA TRP A 26 7.49 -6.39 -4.65
C TRP A 26 6.39 -7.43 -4.53
N ILE A 27 5.17 -6.98 -4.25
CA ILE A 27 4.00 -7.84 -4.12
C ILE A 27 2.82 -7.28 -4.92
N SER A 28 2.00 -8.17 -5.45
CA SER A 28 0.64 -7.89 -5.88
C SER A 28 -0.32 -8.35 -4.80
N ALA A 29 -1.20 -7.45 -4.37
CA ALA A 29 -2.22 -7.71 -3.36
C ALA A 29 -3.61 -7.63 -4.00
N LYS A 30 -4.46 -8.60 -3.72
CA LYS A 30 -5.86 -8.59 -4.14
C LYS A 30 -6.76 -8.74 -2.93
N GLY A 31 -7.83 -7.96 -2.89
CA GLY A 31 -8.74 -7.93 -1.76
C GLY A 31 -9.91 -6.99 -1.99
N LYS A 32 -10.66 -6.74 -0.90
CA LYS A 32 -11.80 -5.83 -0.87
C LYS A 32 -11.46 -4.58 -0.08
N LEU A 33 -11.74 -3.40 -0.66
CA LEU A 33 -11.60 -2.14 0.05
C LEU A 33 -12.84 -1.90 0.94
N VAL A 34 -12.62 -1.71 2.24
CA VAL A 34 -13.67 -1.54 3.25
C VAL A 34 -13.28 -0.43 4.21
N ASN A 35 -14.23 0.42 4.62
CA ASN A 35 -13.99 1.41 5.66
C ASN A 35 -14.11 0.76 7.04
N HIS A 36 -13.03 0.83 7.82
CA HIS A 36 -13.00 0.38 9.21
C HIS A 36 -12.78 1.55 10.16
N TYR A 37 -13.48 1.54 11.29
CA TYR A 37 -13.25 2.53 12.33
C TYR A 37 -11.95 2.23 13.08
N HIS A 38 -10.95 3.09 12.91
CA HIS A 38 -9.65 2.98 13.56
C HIS A 38 -9.69 3.64 14.94
N LYS A 39 -9.71 2.83 16.01
CA LYS A 39 -9.96 3.30 17.39
C LYS A 39 -8.95 4.35 17.87
N GLU A 40 -7.67 4.15 17.61
CA GLU A 40 -6.59 5.05 18.07
C GLU A 40 -6.64 6.41 17.38
N LEU A 41 -7.07 6.42 16.11
CA LEU A 41 -7.14 7.62 15.29
C LEU A 41 -8.54 8.24 15.29
N LYS A 42 -9.52 7.55 15.91
CA LYS A 42 -10.93 7.95 16.02
C LYS A 42 -11.58 8.34 14.69
N GLN A 43 -11.25 7.62 13.62
CA GLN A 43 -11.73 7.92 12.27
C GLN A 43 -11.96 6.65 11.46
N ASN A 44 -12.84 6.72 10.46
CA ASN A 44 -13.02 5.65 9.48
C ASN A 44 -11.91 5.72 8.43
N LEU A 45 -11.13 4.65 8.32
CA LEU A 45 -10.05 4.54 7.34
C LEU A 45 -10.37 3.48 6.28
N PRO A 46 -10.12 3.78 5.00
CA PRO A 46 -10.14 2.75 3.98
C PRO A 46 -9.05 1.73 4.27
N THR A 47 -9.44 0.46 4.34
CA THR A 47 -8.55 -0.66 4.62
C THR A 47 -8.78 -1.72 3.56
N LEU A 48 -7.70 -2.26 3.01
CA LEU A 48 -7.77 -3.39 2.11
C LEU A 48 -7.80 -4.69 2.93
N GLU A 49 -8.94 -5.38 2.92
CA GLU A 49 -9.07 -6.75 3.43
C GLU A 49 -8.52 -7.70 2.39
N ILE A 50 -7.42 -8.40 2.72
CA ILE A 50 -6.64 -9.13 1.73
C ILE A 50 -7.18 -10.55 1.54
N ASP A 51 -7.42 -10.91 0.28
CA ASP A 51 -7.72 -12.29 -0.13
C ASP A 51 -6.44 -13.05 -0.50
N SER A 52 -5.49 -12.39 -1.16
CA SER A 52 -4.25 -13.01 -1.59
C SER A 52 -3.09 -12.04 -1.80
N PHE A 53 -1.88 -12.55 -1.61
CA PHE A 53 -0.63 -11.89 -1.95
C PHE A 53 0.21 -12.78 -2.86
N THR A 54 0.75 -12.20 -3.92
CA THR A 54 1.70 -12.86 -4.81
C THR A 54 2.96 -12.02 -4.90
N LYS A 55 4.12 -12.63 -4.66
CA LYS A 55 5.40 -11.95 -4.91
C LYS A 55 5.54 -11.74 -6.41
N VAL A 56 5.93 -10.54 -6.81
CA VAL A 56 6.13 -10.18 -8.22
C VAL A 56 7.54 -9.64 -8.40
N ASP A 57 8.00 -9.61 -9.64
CA ASP A 57 9.26 -8.95 -9.97
C ASP A 57 9.12 -7.43 -9.82
N LYS A 58 10.27 -6.76 -9.63
CA LYS A 58 10.30 -5.30 -9.61
C LYS A 58 9.72 -4.76 -10.93
N PRO A 59 8.68 -3.91 -10.89
CA PRO A 59 8.14 -3.30 -12.09
C PRO A 59 9.20 -2.43 -12.78
N GLU A 60 9.03 -2.22 -14.09
CA GLU A 60 9.89 -1.37 -14.90
C GLU A 60 9.93 0.06 -14.35
N ASN A 61 8.75 0.60 -13.98
CA ASN A 61 8.59 1.89 -13.32
C ASN A 61 8.03 1.69 -11.90
N PRO A 62 8.90 1.62 -10.87
CA PRO A 62 8.50 1.31 -9.49
C PRO A 62 7.91 2.47 -8.71
N TYR A 63 8.05 3.71 -9.21
CA TYR A 63 7.65 4.90 -8.49
C TYR A 63 6.42 5.54 -9.11
N VAL A 64 5.55 6.07 -8.25
CA VAL A 64 4.40 6.86 -8.66
C VAL A 64 4.86 8.30 -8.84
N TYR A 65 4.65 8.82 -10.04
CA TYR A 65 4.89 10.22 -10.37
C TYR A 65 3.56 10.96 -10.28
N ARG A 66 3.57 12.20 -9.75
CA ARG A 66 2.40 13.08 -9.88
C ARG A 66 2.22 13.39 -11.37
N ALA A 67 1.10 12.99 -11.96
CA ALA A 67 0.68 13.52 -13.24
C ALA A 67 0.16 14.94 -13.02
N PHE A 68 0.68 15.91 -13.78
CA PHE A 68 0.22 17.30 -13.79
C PHE A 68 -0.67 17.54 -15.00
#